data_AF-A0A8S3RQD1-F1
#
_entry.id   AF-A0A8S3RQD1-F1
#
_cell.length_a   1.000
_cell.length_b   1.000
_cell.length_c   1.000
_cell.angle_alpha   90.00
_cell.angle_beta   90.00
_cell.angle_gamma   90.00
#
_symmetry.space_group_name_H-M   'P 1'
#
loop_
_entity.id
_entity.type
_entity.pdbx_description
1 polymer ?
#
loop_
_entity_poly.entity_id
_entity_poly.type
_entity_poly.pdbx_seq_one_letter_code
_entity_poly.pdbx_strand_id
1 'polypeptide(L)'
;MHIISLVETWSDSGKPVDNIPGFDFICNSTRKKHKRARRGSGGISLKIPKSKDNDYSIDSHSLRNNLDSKSANKSGKLLIDLCKESGLRILNGRTIGDPLGKCTCITYNGSSLVDYTLVSSNLLQCIGNFKVSDFTPISDHCPISCSLLTCFQKCKTIETKLDPLRGKFIWDNKAIDCYTTNIQNSHVKQRLDEFVNDKQIDSNSAVEKFNAILCDTALLSTKFVQKKIMNRPIKKIKTMVLRLLS
;
A
#
# COMPACT_ATOMS: atom_id res chain seq x y z
N MET A 1 -15.07 -16.75 5.40
CA MET A 1 -13.84 -16.63 4.59
C MET A 1 -13.34 -15.20 4.70
N HIS A 2 -12.15 -15.01 5.27
CA HIS A 2 -11.64 -13.68 5.62
C HIS A 2 -10.31 -13.48 4.92
N ILE A 3 -10.31 -12.65 3.87
CA ILE A 3 -9.09 -12.16 3.25
C ILE A 3 -8.77 -10.85 3.93
N ILE A 4 -7.69 -10.83 4.73
CA ILE A 4 -7.17 -9.61 5.33
C ILE A 4 -6.04 -9.13 4.42
N SER A 5 -6.29 -8.03 3.70
CA SER A 5 -5.28 -7.38 2.88
C SER A 5 -4.56 -6.34 3.75
N LEU A 6 -3.29 -6.60 4.05
CA LEU A 6 -2.38 -5.58 4.57
C LEU A 6 -1.95 -4.72 3.39
N VAL A 7 -2.58 -3.56 3.24
CA VAL A 7 -2.15 -2.57 2.25
C VAL A 7 -1.35 -1.51 2.99
N GLU A 8 -0.09 -1.31 2.61
CA GLU A 8 0.59 -0.05 2.90
C GLU A 8 -0.20 1.06 2.22
N THR A 9 -1.01 1.77 2.99
CA THR A 9 -1.77 2.88 2.46
C THR A 9 -0.92 4.13 2.54
N TRP A 10 -0.49 4.61 1.37
CA TRP A 10 -0.11 6.00 1.15
C TRP A 10 -1.37 6.87 1.14
N SER A 11 -2.13 6.84 2.24
CA SER A 11 -3.26 7.73 2.43
C SER A 11 -2.80 8.94 3.22
N ASP A 12 -3.13 10.13 2.73
CA ASP A 12 -3.03 11.34 3.54
C ASP A 12 -3.87 11.10 4.79
N SER A 13 -3.25 11.32 5.95
CA SER A 13 -3.85 11.15 7.28
C SER A 13 -5.29 11.65 7.29
N GLY A 14 -6.25 10.77 7.59
CA GLY A 14 -7.62 11.17 7.91
C GLY A 14 -8.71 10.89 6.88
N LYS A 15 -8.41 10.28 5.72
CA LYS A 15 -9.49 9.76 4.85
C LYS A 15 -9.86 8.34 5.27
N PRO A 16 -11.07 8.07 5.80
CA PRO A 16 -11.50 6.71 6.08
C PRO A 16 -11.50 5.93 4.76
N VAL A 17 -10.74 4.84 4.72
CA VAL A 17 -10.80 3.87 3.61
C VAL A 17 -12.21 3.29 3.62
N ASP A 18 -12.86 3.23 2.45
CA ASP A 18 -14.27 2.91 2.25
C ASP A 18 -14.84 1.90 3.28
N ASN A 19 -15.93 2.30 3.92
CA ASN A 19 -16.63 1.52 4.94
C ASN A 19 -17.25 0.27 4.28
N ILE A 20 -16.72 -0.92 4.58
CA ILE A 20 -17.24 -2.18 4.03
C ILE A 20 -18.15 -2.83 5.08
N PRO A 21 -19.44 -3.02 4.81
CA PRO A 21 -20.35 -3.70 5.73
C PRO A 21 -19.81 -5.08 6.16
N GLY A 22 -19.79 -5.34 7.47
CA GLY A 22 -19.27 -6.58 8.05
C GLY A 22 -17.78 -6.58 8.39
N PHE A 23 -17.06 -5.48 8.16
CA PHE A 23 -15.65 -5.33 8.53
C PHE A 23 -15.44 -4.12 9.44
N ASP A 24 -14.66 -4.31 10.51
CA ASP A 24 -14.09 -3.26 11.32
C ASP A 24 -12.76 -2.77 10.74
N PHE A 25 -12.54 -1.48 10.90
CA PHE A 25 -11.35 -0.80 10.44
C PHE A 25 -10.43 -0.50 11.61
N ILE A 26 -9.24 -1.10 11.61
CA ILE A 26 -8.17 -0.69 12.52
C ILE A 26 -7.16 0.11 11.70
N CYS A 27 -7.22 1.44 11.83
CA CYS A 27 -6.17 2.32 11.33
C CYS A 27 -5.30 2.75 12.50
N ASN A 28 -4.05 2.29 12.49
CA ASN A 28 -3.07 2.73 13.47
C ASN A 28 -2.35 3.99 12.95
N SER A 29 -3.11 5.07 12.74
CA SER A 29 -2.56 6.37 12.35
C SER A 29 -2.36 7.26 13.57
N THR A 30 -1.36 6.94 14.40
CA THR A 30 -0.82 7.91 15.38
C THR A 30 0.71 7.88 15.45
N ARG A 31 1.40 7.56 14.34
CA ARG A 31 2.84 7.89 14.26
C ARG A 31 2.97 9.39 14.01
N LYS A 32 3.49 10.13 15.01
CA LYS A 32 3.96 11.51 14.82
C LYS A 32 4.98 11.50 13.68
N LYS A 33 4.67 12.21 12.58
CA LYS A 33 5.55 12.37 11.42
C LYS A 33 6.93 12.84 11.89
N HIS A 34 7.98 12.09 11.54
CA HIS A 34 9.34 12.51 11.86
C HIS A 34 9.66 13.83 11.15
N LYS A 35 10.35 14.76 11.82
CA LYS A 35 10.60 16.13 11.33
C LYS A 35 11.28 16.20 9.96
N ARG A 36 12.01 15.15 9.58
CA ARG A 36 12.73 15.02 8.29
C ARG A 36 12.00 14.15 7.24
N ALA A 37 10.82 13.61 7.56
CA ALA A 37 10.09 12.75 6.65
C ALA A 37 9.46 13.58 5.52
N ARG A 38 9.94 13.38 4.28
CA ARG A 38 9.43 14.05 3.07
C ARG A 38 8.04 13.59 2.64
N ARG A 39 7.56 12.46 3.18
CA ARG A 39 6.22 11.88 2.93
C ARG A 39 5.63 11.38 4.25
N GLY A 40 4.31 11.17 4.31
CA GLY A 40 3.69 10.47 5.43
C GLY A 40 4.26 9.07 5.54
N SER A 41 4.50 8.58 6.77
CA SER A 41 4.76 7.15 6.98
C SER A 41 3.47 6.42 6.64
N GLY A 42 3.45 5.62 5.57
CA GLY A 42 2.27 4.85 5.17
C GLY A 42 1.60 4.19 6.37
N GLY A 43 0.30 4.39 6.50
CA GLY A 43 -0.49 3.74 7.53
C GLY A 43 -0.77 2.29 7.10
N ILE A 44 -0.71 1.36 8.05
CA ILE A 44 -1.30 0.04 7.85
C ILE A 44 -2.80 0.20 8.09
N SER A 45 -3.57 -0.03 7.04
CA SER A 45 -5.03 -0.09 7.11
C SER A 45 -5.45 -1.54 7.17
N LEU A 46 -6.08 -1.95 8.27
CA LEU A 46 -6.49 -3.33 8.48
C LEU A 46 -8.02 -3.44 8.46
N LYS A 47 -8.54 -4.35 7.65
CA LYS A 47 -9.97 -4.69 7.62
C LYS A 47 -10.17 -6.05 8.27
N ILE A 48 -10.76 -6.07 9.46
CA ILE A 48 -11.08 -7.30 10.20
C ILE A 48 -12.58 -7.55 10.07
N PRO A 49 -13.03 -8.77 9.76
CA PRO A 49 -14.45 -9.10 9.82
C PRO A 49 -14.98 -8.98 11.26
N LYS A 50 -16.21 -8.51 11.42
CA LYS A 50 -16.94 -8.55 12.69
C LYS A 50 -17.32 -10.00 13.03
N SER A 51 -16.38 -10.84 13.48
CA SER A 51 -16.69 -12.19 13.95
C SER A 51 -17.16 -12.15 15.41
N LYS A 52 -18.18 -12.96 15.74
CA LYS A 52 -18.71 -13.11 17.10
C LYS A 52 -18.10 -14.25 17.91
N ASP A 53 -17.20 -15.04 17.33
CA ASP A 53 -16.68 -16.25 17.98
C ASP A 53 -15.19 -16.10 18.31
N ASN A 54 -14.89 -16.20 19.60
CA ASN A 54 -13.59 -15.95 20.23
C ASN A 54 -12.77 -17.24 20.41
N ASP A 55 -13.05 -18.28 19.62
CA ASP A 55 -12.36 -19.56 19.70
C ASP A 55 -11.12 -19.57 18.80
N TYR A 56 -10.02 -19.01 19.30
CA TYR A 56 -8.71 -19.21 18.69
C TYR A 56 -8.30 -20.68 18.85
N SER A 57 -8.55 -21.49 17.83
CA SER A 57 -8.05 -22.87 17.78
C SER A 57 -6.53 -22.85 17.58
N ILE A 58 -5.76 -23.49 18.46
CA ILE A 58 -4.32 -23.69 18.26
C ILE A 58 -4.13 -24.57 17.02
N ASP A 59 -3.28 -24.14 16.08
CA ASP A 59 -2.96 -24.97 14.92
C ASP A 59 -2.23 -26.24 15.34
N SER A 60 -2.67 -27.39 14.84
CA SER A 60 -1.99 -28.67 15.04
C SER A 60 -0.75 -28.85 14.15
N HIS A 61 -0.55 -27.98 13.15
CA HIS A 61 0.49 -28.16 12.13
C HIS A 61 1.49 -26.99 12.08
N SER A 62 2.75 -27.36 12.23
CA SER A 62 4.02 -26.62 12.06
C SER A 62 4.34 -25.49 13.05
N LEU A 63 5.40 -25.71 13.83
CA LEU A 63 6.20 -24.66 14.47
C LEU A 63 6.67 -23.67 13.41
N ARG A 64 6.61 -22.37 13.73
CA ARG A 64 7.17 -21.32 12.88
C ARG A 64 8.66 -21.16 13.17
N ASN A 65 9.47 -21.36 12.14
CA ASN A 65 10.88 -21.02 12.15
C ASN A 65 11.08 -19.52 11.88
N ASN A 66 12.19 -18.97 12.37
CA ASN A 66 12.55 -17.58 12.14
C ASN A 66 14.07 -17.43 12.18
N LEU A 67 14.67 -16.97 11.09
CA LEU A 67 16.10 -16.64 11.03
C LEU A 67 16.42 -15.30 11.67
N ASP A 68 15.42 -14.42 11.85
CA ASP A 68 15.59 -13.24 12.69
C ASP A 68 15.61 -13.68 14.16
N SER A 69 16.81 -13.73 14.73
CA SER A 69 17.06 -14.16 16.11
C SER A 69 16.65 -13.11 17.14
N LYS A 70 16.28 -11.90 16.72
CA LYS A 70 15.83 -10.84 17.61
C LYS A 70 14.42 -11.14 18.12
N SER A 71 14.19 -10.81 19.38
CA SER A 71 12.85 -10.93 19.98
C SER A 71 11.88 -9.92 19.34
N ALA A 72 10.60 -10.29 19.32
CA ALA A 72 9.56 -9.43 18.78
C ALA A 72 9.49 -8.10 19.55
N ASN A 73 9.67 -6.99 18.83
CA ASN A 73 9.47 -5.65 19.37
C ASN A 73 7.97 -5.36 19.65
N LYS A 74 7.65 -4.16 20.15
CA LYS A 74 6.25 -3.77 20.45
C LYS A 74 5.31 -3.98 19.25
N SER A 75 5.74 -3.64 18.04
CA SER A 75 4.94 -3.83 16.82
C SER A 75 4.77 -5.30 16.48
N GLY A 76 5.82 -6.11 16.63
CA GLY A 76 5.76 -7.55 16.43
C GLY A 76 4.82 -8.24 17.42
N LYS A 77 4.80 -7.80 18.68
CA LYS A 77 3.83 -8.28 19.68
C LYS A 77 2.39 -7.94 19.28
N LEU A 78 2.13 -6.69 18.88
CA LEU A 78 0.82 -6.27 18.37
C LEU A 78 0.37 -7.08 17.14
N LEU A 79 1.29 -7.42 16.23
CA LEU A 79 1.00 -8.26 15.08
C LEU A 79 0.60 -9.68 15.51
N ILE A 80 1.28 -10.25 16.51
CA ILE A 80 0.96 -11.56 17.07
C ILE A 80 -0.42 -11.53 17.75
N ASP A 81 -0.70 -10.51 18.55
CA ASP A 81 -1.99 -10.35 19.23
C ASP A 81 -3.11 -10.19 18.21
N LEU A 82 -2.90 -9.38 17.17
CA LEU A 82 -3.81 -9.30 16.03
C LEU A 82 -4.06 -10.67 15.40
N CYS A 83 -3.01 -11.47 15.16
CA CYS A 83 -3.18 -12.79 14.55
C CYS A 83 -4.00 -13.73 15.44
N LYS A 84 -3.83 -13.64 16.76
CA LYS A 84 -4.62 -14.40 17.73
C LYS A 84 -6.08 -13.98 17.73
N GLU A 85 -6.34 -12.68 17.84
CA GLU A 85 -7.70 -12.14 17.92
C GLU A 85 -8.49 -12.34 16.62
N SER A 86 -7.83 -12.27 15.46
CA SER A 86 -8.49 -12.38 14.15
C SER A 86 -8.46 -13.79 13.53
N GLY A 87 -7.89 -14.77 14.23
CA GLY A 87 -7.70 -16.12 13.68
C GLY A 87 -6.80 -16.18 12.45
N LEU A 88 -5.92 -15.18 12.27
CA LEU A 88 -4.92 -15.15 11.20
C LEU A 88 -3.67 -15.95 11.56
N ARG A 89 -2.93 -16.35 10.53
CA ARG A 89 -1.73 -17.18 10.58
C ARG A 89 -0.65 -16.57 9.70
N ILE A 90 0.54 -16.42 10.27
CA ILE A 90 1.74 -15.95 9.55
C ILE A 90 2.29 -17.10 8.71
N LEU A 91 2.47 -16.92 7.40
CA LEU A 91 3.05 -17.96 6.52
C LEU A 91 4.58 -18.08 6.62
N ASN A 92 5.26 -16.96 6.88
CA ASN A 92 6.73 -16.91 6.94
C ASN A 92 7.26 -17.91 7.97
N GLY A 93 8.20 -18.76 7.55
CA GLY A 93 8.83 -19.74 8.43
C GLY A 93 8.03 -20.99 8.76
N ARG A 94 6.83 -21.17 8.19
CA ARG A 94 5.99 -22.35 8.48
C ARG A 94 5.37 -23.01 7.25
N THR A 95 5.67 -22.49 6.07
CA THR A 95 5.10 -22.89 4.78
C THR A 95 6.20 -23.43 3.88
N ILE A 96 5.85 -24.38 3.02
CA ILE A 96 6.73 -24.86 1.95
C ILE A 96 7.22 -23.64 1.14
N GLY A 97 8.52 -23.60 0.86
CA GLY A 97 9.21 -22.50 0.16
C GLY A 97 9.94 -21.50 1.07
N ASP A 98 9.62 -21.48 2.37
CA ASP A 98 10.34 -20.71 3.39
C ASP A 98 10.40 -21.47 4.73
N PRO A 99 10.95 -22.70 4.76
CA PRO A 99 10.97 -23.51 5.98
C PRO A 99 11.89 -22.93 7.06
N LEU A 100 12.83 -22.04 6.72
CA LEU A 100 13.75 -21.44 7.69
C LEU A 100 13.23 -20.12 8.27
N GLY A 101 12.26 -19.47 7.62
CA GLY A 101 11.76 -18.16 8.04
C GLY A 101 12.76 -17.06 7.74
N LYS A 102 13.11 -16.89 6.46
CA LYS A 102 14.11 -15.91 6.01
C LYS A 102 13.73 -14.48 6.38
N CYS A 103 14.73 -13.67 6.70
CA CYS A 103 14.59 -12.22 6.81
C CYS A 103 14.13 -11.64 5.48
N THR A 104 13.28 -10.61 5.53
CA THR A 104 12.74 -9.94 4.34
C THR A 104 13.33 -8.56 4.12
N CYS A 105 14.06 -8.02 5.09
CA CYS A 105 14.75 -6.75 4.95
C CYS A 105 16.22 -6.94 5.33
N ILE A 106 17.12 -6.40 4.51
CA ILE A 106 18.56 -6.42 4.72
C ILE A 106 19.06 -4.98 4.59
N THR A 107 19.60 -4.46 5.69
CA THR A 107 20.18 -3.12 5.77
C THR A 107 21.65 -3.20 6.15
N TYR A 108 22.35 -2.07 6.12
CA TYR A 108 23.75 -2.00 6.55
C TYR A 108 23.98 -2.45 8.01
N ASN A 109 22.94 -2.35 8.86
CA ASN A 109 22.96 -2.76 10.27
C ASN A 109 22.47 -4.20 10.49
N GLY A 110 22.40 -5.01 9.44
CA GLY A 110 21.96 -6.39 9.47
C GLY A 110 20.56 -6.59 8.90
N SER A 111 20.01 -7.77 9.15
CA SER A 111 18.75 -8.22 8.58
C SER A 111 17.62 -8.29 9.61
N SER A 112 16.39 -8.24 9.12
CA SER A 112 15.19 -8.40 9.94
C SER A 112 14.03 -8.97 9.13
N LEU A 113 13.10 -9.63 9.82
CA LEU A 113 11.83 -10.06 9.25
C LEU A 113 10.75 -8.99 9.53
N VAL A 114 10.37 -8.25 8.50
CA VAL A 114 9.43 -7.12 8.63
C VAL A 114 8.26 -7.18 7.66
N ASP A 115 8.33 -8.05 6.65
CA ASP A 115 7.28 -8.27 5.64
C ASP A 115 6.65 -9.64 5.85
N TYR A 116 5.35 -9.67 6.10
CA TYR A 116 4.62 -10.86 6.50
C TYR A 116 3.46 -11.14 5.56
N THR A 117 3.25 -12.41 5.21
CA THR A 117 1.99 -12.85 4.61
C THR A 117 1.12 -13.46 5.69
N LEU A 118 -0.07 -12.91 5.88
CA LEU A 118 -1.07 -13.41 6.83
C LEU A 118 -2.24 -14.03 6.08
N VAL A 119 -2.72 -15.17 6.56
CA VAL A 119 -3.90 -15.84 6.00
C VAL A 119 -4.83 -16.27 7.11
N SER A 120 -6.12 -16.36 6.85
CA SER A 120 -7.06 -16.99 7.78
C SER A 120 -6.78 -18.48 7.88
N SER A 121 -7.05 -19.07 9.06
CA SER A 121 -6.83 -20.50 9.32
C SER A 121 -7.46 -21.40 8.25
N ASN A 122 -8.67 -21.08 7.81
CA ASN A 122 -9.40 -21.83 6.77
C ASN A 122 -8.77 -21.75 5.37
N LEU A 123 -7.89 -20.79 5.11
CA LEU A 123 -7.15 -20.65 3.85
C LEU A 123 -5.81 -21.37 3.85
N LEU A 124 -5.30 -21.81 5.01
CA LEU A 124 -4.00 -22.48 5.09
C LEU A 124 -3.91 -23.71 4.18
N GLN A 125 -4.98 -24.51 4.11
CA GLN A 125 -5.06 -25.69 3.23
C GLN A 125 -5.01 -25.35 1.74
N CYS A 126 -5.32 -24.10 1.37
CA CYS A 126 -5.26 -23.61 0.01
C CYS A 126 -3.90 -22.98 -0.30
N ILE A 127 -2.95 -22.91 0.63
CA ILE A 127 -1.62 -22.35 0.36
C ILE A 127 -0.75 -23.41 -0.30
N GLY A 128 -0.35 -23.13 -1.55
CA GLY A 128 0.54 -24.03 -2.29
C GLY A 128 2.00 -23.85 -1.89
N ASN A 129 2.48 -22.61 -1.88
CA ASN A 129 3.87 -22.26 -1.60
C ASN A 129 3.96 -20.81 -1.11
N PHE A 130 4.91 -20.54 -0.23
CA PHE A 130 5.30 -19.19 0.16
C PHE A 130 6.82 -19.09 0.14
N LYS A 131 7.36 -18.05 -0.50
CA LYS A 131 8.81 -17.85 -0.63
C LYS A 131 9.18 -16.39 -0.42
N VAL A 132 10.24 -16.19 0.36
CA VAL A 132 11.05 -14.96 0.35
C VAL A 132 12.10 -15.10 -0.77
N SER A 133 12.02 -14.21 -1.75
CA SER A 133 12.94 -14.18 -2.90
C SER A 133 14.33 -13.70 -2.47
N ASP A 134 15.30 -13.88 -3.36
CA ASP A 134 16.66 -13.45 -3.08
C ASP A 134 16.75 -11.92 -3.04
N PHE A 135 17.72 -11.44 -2.26
CA PHE A 135 18.00 -10.03 -2.14
C PHE A 135 18.40 -9.43 -3.48
N THR A 136 17.99 -8.19 -3.73
CA THR A 136 18.28 -7.48 -4.98
C THR A 136 18.90 -6.11 -4.71
N PRO A 137 19.82 -5.60 -5.54
CA PRO A 137 20.43 -4.29 -5.32
C PRO A 137 19.47 -3.10 -5.43
N ILE A 138 18.24 -3.32 -5.89
CA ILE A 138 17.25 -2.27 -6.16
C ILE A 138 16.41 -1.90 -4.94
N SER A 139 16.48 -2.67 -3.85
CA SER A 139 15.68 -2.48 -2.65
C SER A 139 16.37 -3.13 -1.45
N ASP A 140 16.24 -2.52 -0.28
CA ASP A 140 16.62 -3.13 1.00
C ASP A 140 15.62 -4.23 1.45
N HIS A 141 14.49 -4.36 0.75
CA HIS A 141 13.51 -5.44 0.97
C HIS A 141 13.58 -6.55 -0.10
N CYS A 142 13.53 -7.79 0.35
CA CYS A 142 13.38 -9.00 -0.44
C CYS A 142 11.90 -9.21 -0.82
N PRO A 143 11.58 -9.40 -2.12
CA PRO A 143 10.21 -9.68 -2.54
C PRO A 143 9.66 -10.98 -1.92
N ILE A 144 8.45 -10.93 -1.35
CA ILE A 144 7.73 -12.11 -0.87
C ILE A 144 6.66 -12.54 -1.87
N SER A 145 6.46 -13.85 -2.01
CA SER A 145 5.50 -14.43 -2.95
C SER A 145 4.71 -15.55 -2.30
N CYS A 146 3.43 -15.66 -2.61
CA CYS A 146 2.52 -16.69 -2.12
C CYS A 146 1.68 -17.21 -3.27
N SER A 147 1.51 -18.55 -3.35
CA SER A 147 0.61 -19.20 -4.30
C SER A 147 -0.58 -19.80 -3.57
N LEU A 148 -1.76 -19.66 -4.19
CA LEU A 148 -3.02 -20.22 -3.72
C LEU A 148 -3.46 -21.35 -4.65
N LEU A 149 -3.59 -22.55 -4.11
CA LEU A 149 -4.28 -23.67 -4.72
C LEU A 149 -5.77 -23.35 -4.72
N THR A 150 -6.35 -23.34 -5.91
CA THR A 150 -7.75 -22.98 -6.11
C THR A 150 -8.40 -24.00 -7.03
N CYS A 151 -9.55 -24.54 -6.63
CA CYS A 151 -10.43 -25.34 -7.46
C CYS A 151 -11.39 -24.38 -8.17
N PHE A 152 -11.08 -24.04 -9.43
CA PHE A 152 -11.93 -23.14 -10.20
C PHE A 152 -13.21 -23.86 -10.65
N GLN A 153 -14.37 -23.36 -10.25
CA GLN A 153 -15.58 -23.55 -11.04
C GLN A 153 -15.77 -22.30 -11.90
N LYS A 154 -15.94 -22.49 -13.21
CA LYS A 154 -16.19 -21.41 -14.16
C LYS A 154 -17.57 -20.79 -13.88
N CYS A 155 -17.63 -19.79 -13.00
CA CYS A 155 -18.85 -19.02 -12.77
C CYS A 155 -19.10 -18.06 -13.95
N LYS A 156 -20.37 -17.84 -14.28
CA LYS A 156 -20.78 -16.87 -15.32
C LYS A 156 -20.16 -15.50 -15.00
N THR A 157 -19.49 -14.92 -15.99
CA THR A 157 -18.91 -13.58 -15.92
C THR A 157 -19.99 -12.58 -15.52
N ILE A 158 -19.84 -11.92 -14.38
CA ILE A 158 -20.65 -10.75 -14.06
C ILE A 158 -20.00 -9.58 -14.81
N GLU A 159 -20.74 -8.95 -15.73
CA GLU A 159 -20.30 -7.72 -16.37
C GLU A 159 -20.26 -6.60 -15.33
N THR A 160 -19.10 -6.38 -14.72
CA THR A 160 -18.86 -5.18 -13.92
C THR A 160 -18.37 -4.07 -14.85
N LYS A 161 -19.13 -2.98 -14.96
CA LYS A 161 -18.62 -1.75 -15.57
C LYS A 161 -17.50 -1.24 -14.68
N LEU A 162 -16.25 -1.33 -15.15
CA LEU A 162 -15.12 -0.68 -14.49
C LEU A 162 -15.32 0.84 -14.59
N ASP A 163 -15.03 1.55 -13.50
CA ASP A 163 -14.99 3.00 -13.56
C ASP A 163 -13.93 3.47 -14.57
N PRO A 164 -14.21 4.52 -15.36
CA PRO A 164 -13.22 5.08 -16.25
C PRO A 164 -11.99 5.52 -15.45
N LEU A 165 -10.80 5.17 -15.96
CA LEU A 165 -9.53 5.63 -15.39
C LEU A 165 -9.58 7.16 -15.24
N ARG A 166 -9.24 7.65 -14.04
CA ARG A 166 -9.14 9.08 -13.77
C ARG A 166 -8.19 9.73 -14.79
N GLY A 167 -8.56 10.90 -15.30
CA GLY A 167 -7.71 11.66 -16.19
C GLY A 167 -6.38 12.02 -15.52
N LYS A 168 -5.34 12.26 -16.34
CA LYS A 168 -4.02 12.62 -15.84
C LYS A 168 -3.55 13.93 -16.46
N PHE A 169 -2.84 14.73 -15.67
CA PHE A 169 -2.08 15.86 -16.17
C PHE A 169 -0.78 15.34 -16.80
N ILE A 170 -0.46 15.80 -18.01
CA ILE A 170 0.74 15.42 -18.74
C ILE A 170 1.67 16.62 -18.81
N TRP A 171 2.91 16.41 -18.39
CA TRP A 171 4.03 17.30 -18.64
C TRP A 171 4.71 16.87 -19.94
N ASP A 172 4.40 17.53 -21.05
CA ASP A 172 5.02 17.30 -22.36
C ASP A 172 5.95 18.46 -22.74
N ASN A 173 6.59 18.38 -23.90
CA ASN A 173 7.52 19.43 -24.34
C ASN A 173 6.84 20.80 -24.49
N LYS A 174 5.52 20.85 -24.77
CA LYS A 174 4.77 22.11 -24.84
C LYS A 174 4.49 22.68 -23.46
N ALA A 175 4.34 21.82 -22.44
CA ALA A 175 4.18 22.26 -21.06
C ALA A 175 5.38 23.09 -20.58
N ILE A 176 6.59 22.85 -21.12
CA ILE A 176 7.79 23.65 -20.81
C ILE A 176 7.63 25.09 -21.33
N ASP A 177 7.20 25.25 -22.57
CA ASP A 177 6.98 26.57 -23.18
C ASP A 177 5.82 27.31 -22.48
N CYS A 178 4.74 26.58 -22.20
CA CYS A 178 3.61 27.12 -21.43
C CYS A 178 4.03 27.53 -20.02
N TYR A 179 4.89 26.76 -19.36
CA TYR A 179 5.40 27.11 -18.03
C TYR A 179 6.29 28.35 -18.05
N THR A 180 7.17 28.44 -19.04
CA THR A 180 8.02 29.62 -19.24
C THR A 180 7.20 30.87 -19.53
N THR A 181 6.06 30.73 -20.20
CA THR A 181 5.11 31.83 -20.41
C THR A 181 4.32 32.16 -19.13
N ASN A 182 3.80 31.14 -18.46
CA ASN A 182 2.92 31.29 -17.29
C ASN A 182 3.67 31.80 -16.06
N ILE A 183 4.95 31.46 -15.89
CA ILE A 183 5.78 32.02 -14.80
C ILE A 183 5.99 33.53 -14.99
N GLN A 184 5.89 34.03 -16.23
CA GLN A 184 5.99 35.45 -16.56
C GLN A 184 4.65 36.18 -16.50
N ASN A 185 3.55 35.47 -16.22
CA ASN A 185 2.22 36.03 -16.09
C ASN A 185 2.17 37.02 -14.91
N SER A 186 1.50 38.16 -15.11
CA SER A 186 1.28 39.19 -14.09
C SER A 186 0.84 38.65 -12.73
N HIS A 187 -0.10 37.69 -12.69
CA HIS A 187 -0.59 37.13 -11.43
C HIS A 187 0.46 36.28 -10.70
N VAL A 188 1.24 35.49 -11.45
CA VAL A 188 2.30 34.65 -10.88
C VAL A 188 3.48 35.51 -10.43
N LYS A 189 3.84 36.53 -11.21
CA LYS A 189 4.84 37.54 -10.84
C LYS A 189 4.46 38.27 -9.56
N GLN A 190 3.20 38.73 -9.45
CA GLN A 190 2.73 39.37 -8.24
C GLN A 190 2.88 38.45 -7.01
N ARG A 191 2.51 37.17 -7.12
CA ARG A 191 2.69 36.20 -6.02
C ARG A 191 4.17 35.96 -5.68
N LEU A 192 5.06 35.99 -6.68
CA LEU A 192 6.51 35.91 -6.47
C LEU A 192 7.05 37.16 -5.79
N ASP A 193 6.61 38.35 -6.22
CA ASP A 193 7.03 39.63 -5.64
C ASP A 193 6.54 39.75 -4.19
N GLU A 194 5.30 39.35 -3.91
CA GLU A 194 4.76 39.27 -2.54
C GLU A 194 5.57 38.31 -1.68
N PHE A 195 5.94 37.15 -2.21
CA PHE A 195 6.79 36.17 -1.52
C PHE A 195 8.20 36.73 -1.23
N VAL A 196 8.84 37.37 -2.21
CA VAL A 196 10.20 37.93 -2.06
C VAL A 196 10.22 39.09 -1.06
N ASN A 197 9.14 39.87 -1.00
CA ASN A 197 9.04 41.03 -0.11
C ASN A 197 8.53 40.68 1.31
N ASP A 198 8.10 39.45 1.55
CA ASP A 198 7.64 38.98 2.87
C ASP A 198 8.85 38.75 3.81
N LYS A 199 9.28 39.80 4.51
CA LYS A 199 10.43 39.76 5.44
C LYS A 199 10.16 39.04 6.76
N GLN A 200 8.92 38.65 7.03
CA GLN A 200 8.48 38.07 8.32
C GLN A 200 8.16 36.57 8.21
N ILE A 201 8.34 35.97 7.04
CA ILE A 201 8.02 34.57 6.81
C ILE A 201 9.05 33.62 7.44
N ASP A 202 8.58 32.60 8.16
CA ASP A 202 9.46 31.54 8.65
C ASP A 202 9.86 30.57 7.52
N SER A 203 10.97 29.85 7.71
CA SER A 203 11.54 29.00 6.65
C SER A 203 10.60 27.90 6.14
N ASN A 204 9.75 27.32 7.00
CA ASN A 204 8.85 26.26 6.55
C ASN A 204 7.70 26.84 5.73
N SER A 205 7.09 27.92 6.22
CA SER A 205 6.05 28.65 5.49
C SER A 205 6.57 29.19 4.16
N ALA A 206 7.84 29.62 4.11
CA ALA A 206 8.47 30.09 2.89
C ALA A 206 8.56 28.98 1.83
N VAL A 207 9.03 27.80 2.23
CA VAL A 207 9.12 26.63 1.34
C VAL A 207 7.73 26.21 0.86
N GLU A 208 6.73 26.21 1.73
CA GLU A 208 5.35 25.86 1.37
C GLU A 208 4.75 26.86 0.37
N LYS A 209 4.85 28.18 0.64
CA LYS A 209 4.35 29.22 -0.27
C LYS A 209 5.06 29.17 -1.62
N PHE A 210 6.39 29.04 -1.63
CA PHE A 210 7.17 28.98 -2.87
C PHE A 210 6.80 27.74 -3.70
N ASN A 211 6.74 26.56 -3.07
CA ASN A 211 6.32 25.33 -3.75
C ASN A 211 4.89 25.44 -4.29
N ALA A 212 3.96 26.05 -3.54
CA ALA A 212 2.60 26.27 -4.02
C ALA A 212 2.57 27.13 -5.29
N ILE A 213 3.34 28.22 -5.34
CA ILE A 213 3.44 29.07 -6.54
C ILE A 213 3.96 28.28 -7.75
N LEU A 214 5.03 27.51 -7.58
CA LEU A 214 5.60 26.70 -8.66
C LEU A 214 4.65 25.59 -9.10
N CYS A 215 4.01 24.89 -8.16
CA CYS A 215 3.06 23.82 -8.44
C CYS A 215 1.80 24.33 -9.14
N ASP A 216 1.24 25.46 -8.72
CA ASP A 216 0.09 26.08 -9.36
C ASP A 216 0.43 26.47 -10.81
N THR A 217 1.60 27.09 -11.01
CA THR A 217 2.09 27.46 -12.34
C THR A 217 2.33 26.22 -13.22
N ALA A 218 2.79 25.13 -12.62
CA ALA A 218 2.99 23.85 -13.28
C ALA A 218 1.64 23.26 -13.72
N LEU A 219 0.64 23.27 -12.84
CA LEU A 219 -0.71 22.78 -13.16
C LEU A 219 -1.35 23.57 -14.29
N LEU A 220 -1.23 24.90 -14.30
CA LEU A 220 -1.71 25.77 -15.38
C LEU A 220 -1.04 25.46 -16.73
N SER A 221 0.19 24.96 -16.69
CA SER A 221 0.99 24.64 -17.87
C SER A 221 0.80 23.20 -18.36
N THR A 222 0.18 22.35 -17.54
CA THR A 222 -0.06 20.95 -17.89
C THR A 222 -1.33 20.77 -18.71
N LYS A 223 -1.28 19.84 -19.66
CA LYS A 223 -2.47 19.43 -20.40
C LYS A 223 -3.20 18.35 -19.62
N PHE A 224 -4.47 18.57 -19.31
CA PHE A 224 -5.35 17.50 -18.84
C PHE A 224 -5.67 16.54 -19.99
N VAL A 225 -5.34 15.26 -19.82
CA VAL A 225 -5.67 14.22 -20.78
C VAL A 225 -6.56 13.19 -20.11
N GLN A 226 -7.83 13.20 -20.51
CA GLN A 226 -8.70 12.05 -20.34
C GLN A 226 -8.25 10.97 -21.33
N LYS A 227 -7.89 9.79 -20.84
CA LYS A 227 -7.66 8.66 -21.74
C LYS A 227 -8.97 8.38 -22.47
N LYS A 228 -9.04 8.66 -23.78
CA LYS A 228 -10.10 8.11 -24.60
C LYS A 228 -10.04 6.59 -24.44
N ILE A 229 -11.17 5.98 -24.10
CA ILE A 229 -11.30 4.52 -24.16
C ILE A 229 -11.09 4.18 -25.63
N MET A 230 -9.88 3.76 -25.98
CA MET A 230 -9.71 3.11 -27.27
C MET A 230 -10.53 1.83 -27.17
N ASN A 231 -11.50 1.66 -28.08
CA ASN A 231 -12.09 0.37 -28.38
C ASN A 231 -11.00 -0.52 -29.00
N ARG A 232 -9.99 -0.87 -28.20
CA ARG A 232 -9.19 -2.05 -28.49
C ARG A 232 -10.14 -3.22 -28.33
N PRO A 233 -10.12 -4.22 -29.23
CA PRO A 233 -10.82 -5.48 -28.96
C PRO A 233 -10.41 -5.88 -27.56
N ILE A 234 -11.39 -5.99 -26.65
CA ILE A 234 -11.14 -6.27 -25.25
C ILE A 234 -10.34 -7.57 -25.25
N LYS A 235 -9.03 -7.49 -25.01
CA LYS A 235 -8.31 -8.68 -24.53
C LYS A 235 -9.02 -8.96 -23.23
N LYS A 236 -9.89 -9.97 -23.22
CA LYS A 236 -10.71 -10.39 -22.09
C LYS A 236 -9.80 -10.40 -20.86
N ILE A 237 -9.79 -9.33 -20.09
CA ILE A 237 -9.11 -9.31 -18.81
C ILE A 237 -10.02 -10.16 -17.96
N LYS A 238 -9.61 -11.41 -17.77
CA LYS A 238 -10.32 -12.37 -16.94
C LYS A 238 -10.21 -11.88 -15.50
N THR A 239 -11.12 -11.01 -15.08
CA THR A 239 -11.28 -10.70 -13.67
C THR A 239 -12.04 -11.87 -13.08
N MET A 240 -11.31 -12.71 -12.35
CA MET A 240 -11.86 -13.92 -11.75
C MET A 240 -12.40 -13.56 -10.37
N VAL A 241 -13.73 -13.64 -10.21
CA VAL A 241 -14.35 -13.56 -8.89
C VAL A 241 -14.10 -14.89 -8.20
N LEU A 242 -13.20 -14.89 -7.21
CA LEU A 242 -12.90 -16.03 -6.36
C LEU A 242 -14.13 -16.35 -5.50
N ARG A 243 -14.89 -17.38 -5.85
CA ARG A 243 -15.70 -18.13 -4.89
C ARG A 243 -14.94 -19.42 -4.57
N LEU A 244 -14.39 -19.50 -3.36
CA LEU A 244 -14.01 -20.80 -2.81
C LEU A 244 -15.30 -21.49 -2.39
N LEU A 245 -15.53 -22.69 -2.93
CA LEU A 245 -16.60 -23.56 -2.47
C LEU A 245 -16.24 -24.02 -1.05
N SER A 246 -17.17 -23.83 -0.13
CA SER A 246 -17.13 -24.33 1.25
C SER A 246 -17.26 -25.84 1.29
#